data_AF-A0A497I9E3-F1
#
_entry.id   AF-A0A497I9E3-F1
#
_cell.length_a   1.000
_cell.length_b   1.000
_cell.length_c   1.000
_cell.angle_alpha   90.00
_cell.angle_beta   90.00
_cell.angle_gamma   90.00
#
_symmetry.space_group_name_H-M   'P 1'
#
loop_
_entity.id
_entity.type
_entity.pdbx_description
1 polymer ?
#
loop_
_entity_poly.entity_id
_entity_poly.type
_entity_poly.pdbx_seq_one_letter_code
_entity_poly.pdbx_strand_id
1 'polypeptide(L)'
;MKMEPLTVVGSLLMSTKLFEMSEEQEKELLASMQSVPYMVIGGVEPLSPQARANLAWESLGKELGFKYMTVTASGKGQRFFYAEEVL
;
A
#
# COMPACT_ATOMS: atom_id res chain seq x y z
N MET A 1 21.02 -21.75 25.12
CA MET A 1 21.28 -20.50 24.37
C MET A 1 20.01 -19.66 24.44
N LYS A 2 19.98 -18.67 25.33
CA LYS A 2 18.83 -17.77 25.50
C LYS A 2 18.89 -16.77 24.34
N MET A 3 17.92 -16.78 23.44
CA MET A 3 17.75 -15.70 22.47
C MET A 3 16.95 -14.61 23.16
N GLU A 4 17.63 -13.51 23.47
CA GLU A 4 16.99 -12.29 23.97
C GLU A 4 16.17 -11.66 22.83
N PRO A 5 14.92 -11.22 23.06
CA PRO A 5 14.15 -10.53 22.05
C PRO A 5 14.77 -9.15 21.80
N LEU A 6 15.02 -8.83 20.53
CA LEU A 6 15.53 -7.52 20.14
C LEU A 6 14.65 -6.40 20.72
N THR A 7 15.33 -5.53 21.45
CA THR A 7 14.89 -4.25 21.99
C THR A 7 14.09 -3.45 20.97
N VAL A 8 12.81 -3.27 21.26
CA VAL A 8 11.93 -2.27 20.66
C VAL A 8 12.50 -0.90 21.01
N VAL A 9 13.25 -0.31 20.08
CA VAL A 9 13.67 1.10 20.16
C VAL A 9 12.41 1.95 19.93
N GLY A 10 12.10 2.80 20.90
CA GLY A 10 10.88 3.58 20.94
C GLY A 10 10.66 4.45 19.69
N SER A 11 9.48 4.29 19.09
CA SER A 11 8.78 5.34 18.37
C SER A 11 7.28 5.08 18.54
N LEU A 12 6.67 5.83 19.46
CA LEU A 12 5.26 6.23 19.52
C LEU A 12 4.23 5.26 18.88
N LEU A 13 3.61 4.37 19.68
CA LEU A 13 2.33 3.67 19.41
C LEU A 13 1.88 3.67 17.93
N MET A 14 2.65 3.05 17.02
CA MET A 14 2.21 2.88 15.63
C MET A 14 1.31 1.65 15.59
N SER A 15 0.01 1.85 15.80
CA SER A 15 -0.98 0.78 15.83
C SER A 15 -1.23 0.26 14.42
N THR A 16 -0.48 -0.78 14.02
CA THR A 16 -0.77 -1.55 12.83
C THR A 16 -2.18 -2.17 12.96
N LYS A 17 -3.08 -1.81 12.05
CA LYS A 17 -4.48 -2.26 12.01
C LYS A 17 -4.73 -3.08 10.76
N LEU A 18 -5.67 -4.02 10.82
CA LEU A 18 -6.15 -4.79 9.67
C LEU A 18 -7.20 -3.97 8.93
N PHE A 19 -6.96 -3.74 7.64
CA PHE A 19 -7.90 -3.12 6.72
C PHE A 19 -8.42 -4.16 5.73
N GLU A 20 -9.67 -3.96 5.30
CA GLU A 20 -10.31 -4.73 4.24
C GLU A 20 -10.71 -3.76 3.14
N MET A 21 -10.33 -4.06 1.90
CA MET A 21 -10.79 -3.33 0.72
C MET A 21 -12.03 -4.01 0.12
N SER A 22 -12.88 -3.21 -0.53
CA SER A 22 -13.97 -3.73 -1.35
C SER A 22 -13.44 -4.41 -2.63
N GLU A 23 -14.29 -5.15 -3.32
CA GLU A 23 -13.91 -5.77 -4.61
C GLU A 23 -13.60 -4.72 -5.68
N GLU A 24 -14.31 -3.58 -5.66
CA GLU A 24 -14.07 -2.46 -6.56
C GLU A 24 -12.70 -1.82 -6.29
N GLN A 25 -12.37 -1.59 -5.02
CA GLN A 25 -11.07 -1.06 -4.60
C GLN A 25 -9.92 -2.01 -4.96
N GLU A 26 -10.12 -3.33 -4.75
CA GLU A 26 -9.16 -4.35 -5.18
C GLU A 26 -8.92 -4.29 -6.70
N LYS A 27 -10.01 -4.21 -7.47
CA LYS A 27 -9.94 -4.13 -8.93
C LYS A 27 -9.21 -2.87 -9.41
N GLU A 28 -9.49 -1.72 -8.81
CA GLU A 28 -8.82 -0.45 -9.14
C GLU A 28 -7.33 -0.49 -8.79
N LEU A 29 -7.00 -1.02 -7.62
CA LEU A 29 -5.62 -1.19 -7.18
C LEU A 29 -4.84 -2.13 -8.13
N LEU A 30 -5.41 -3.28 -8.48
CA LEU A 30 -4.80 -4.21 -9.42
C LEU A 30 -4.65 -3.61 -10.82
N ALA A 31 -5.64 -2.83 -11.29
CA ALA A 31 -5.55 -2.10 -12.56
C ALA A 31 -4.40 -1.08 -12.57
N SER A 32 -4.12 -0.43 -11.44
CA SER A 32 -3.01 0.52 -11.31
C SER A 32 -1.62 -0.12 -11.49
N MET A 33 -1.50 -1.43 -11.24
CA MET A 33 -0.23 -2.18 -11.32
C MET A 33 0.03 -2.77 -12.70
N GLN A 34 -0.98 -2.80 -13.59
CA GLN A 34 -0.83 -3.38 -14.92
C GLN A 34 0.04 -2.50 -15.82
N SER A 35 0.95 -3.13 -16.58
CA SER A 35 1.69 -2.44 -17.64
C SER A 35 0.71 -1.96 -18.71
N VAL A 36 0.83 -0.70 -19.12
CA VAL A 36 -0.02 -0.10 -20.15
C VAL A 36 0.88 0.28 -21.34
N PRO A 37 0.56 -0.17 -22.56
CA PRO A 37 1.33 0.22 -23.74
C PRO A 37 1.17 1.72 -23.97
N TYR A 38 2.27 2.41 -24.26
CA TYR A 38 2.26 3.84 -24.57
C TYR A 38 3.23 4.17 -25.70
N MET A 39 2.96 5.27 -26.38
CA MET A 39 3.86 5.90 -27.34
C MET A 39 4.04 7.36 -26.94
N VAL A 40 5.28 7.82 -26.89
CA VAL A 40 5.61 9.20 -26.55
C VAL A 40 5.80 9.99 -27.84
N ILE A 41 5.01 11.05 -28.02
CA ILE A 41 5.12 11.96 -29.18
C ILE A 41 5.35 13.38 -28.65
N GLY A 42 6.56 13.91 -28.86
CA GLY A 42 6.89 15.33 -28.61
C GLY A 42 7.00 15.76 -27.14
N GLY A 43 7.14 14.86 -26.16
CA GLY A 43 7.13 15.27 -24.75
C GLY A 43 7.28 14.15 -23.71
N VAL A 44 6.73 14.38 -22.51
CA VAL A 44 7.01 13.68 -21.24
C VAL A 44 6.56 12.21 -21.22
N GLU A 45 7.37 11.36 -20.58
CA GLU A 45 7.07 9.94 -20.35
C GLU A 45 5.94 9.73 -19.32
N PRO A 46 5.13 8.67 -19.45
CA PRO A 46 4.13 8.34 -18.45
C PRO A 46 4.76 7.84 -17.15
N LEU A 47 3.96 7.87 -16.09
CA LEU A 47 4.35 7.32 -14.79
C LEU A 47 4.74 5.85 -14.89
N SER A 48 5.80 5.50 -14.16
CA SER A 48 6.20 4.10 -14.00
C SER A 48 5.10 3.29 -13.30
N PRO A 49 5.02 1.96 -13.53
CA PRO A 49 4.06 1.11 -12.83
C PRO A 49 4.12 1.22 -11.30
N GLN A 50 5.33 1.36 -10.73
CA GLN A 50 5.50 1.55 -9.28
C GLN A 50 4.95 2.91 -8.82
N ALA A 51 5.17 3.98 -9.58
CA ALA A 51 4.61 5.29 -9.25
C ALA A 51 3.08 5.28 -9.31
N ARG A 52 2.49 4.58 -10.29
CA ARG A 52 1.04 4.37 -10.36
C ARG A 52 0.50 3.56 -9.19
N ALA A 53 1.17 2.47 -8.82
CA ALA A 53 0.80 1.67 -7.66
C ALA A 53 0.86 2.49 -6.36
N ASN A 54 1.90 3.31 -6.17
CA ASN A 54 2.02 4.20 -5.01
C ASN A 54 0.87 5.21 -4.95
N LEU A 55 0.48 5.81 -6.08
CA LEU A 55 -0.66 6.74 -6.13
C LEU A 55 -1.99 6.04 -5.81
N ALA A 56 -2.19 4.80 -6.29
CA ALA A 56 -3.39 4.03 -5.97
C ALA A 56 -3.45 3.68 -4.48
N TRP A 57 -2.33 3.23 -3.90
CA TRP A 57 -2.23 3.00 -2.46
C TRP A 57 -2.44 4.28 -1.64
N GLU A 58 -1.93 5.41 -2.10
CA GLU A 58 -2.14 6.72 -1.46
C GLU A 58 -3.62 7.12 -1.49
N SER A 59 -4.30 6.94 -2.62
CA SER A 59 -5.74 7.21 -2.75
C SER A 59 -6.56 6.33 -1.82
N LEU A 60 -6.28 5.01 -1.81
CA LEU A 60 -6.93 4.06 -0.92
C LEU A 60 -6.65 4.37 0.56
N GLY A 61 -5.42 4.81 0.87
CA GLY A 61 -5.01 5.27 2.20
C GLY A 61 -5.81 6.48 2.69
N LYS A 62 -6.09 7.44 1.80
CA LYS A 62 -6.93 8.61 2.11
C LYS A 62 -8.39 8.22 2.35
N GLU A 63 -8.89 7.23 1.62
CA GLU A 63 -10.27 6.76 1.75
C GLU A 63 -10.48 5.93 3.02
N LEU A 64 -9.59 4.99 3.31
CA LEU A 64 -9.71 4.05 4.43
C LEU A 64 -9.01 4.52 5.72
N GLY A 65 -8.24 5.60 5.67
CA GLY A 65 -7.57 6.18 6.84
C GLY A 65 -6.28 5.48 7.27
N PHE A 66 -5.44 5.08 6.31
CA PHE A 66 -4.13 4.46 6.60
C PHE A 66 -2.98 5.09 5.84
N LYS A 67 -1.77 4.87 6.36
CA LYS A 67 -0.53 5.35 5.77
C LYS A 67 -0.04 4.39 4.70
N TYR A 68 -0.19 4.80 3.44
CA TYR A 68 0.04 3.95 2.27
C TYR A 68 1.44 3.30 2.18
N MET A 69 2.48 3.92 2.74
CA MET A 69 3.85 3.39 2.75
C MET A 69 4.10 2.29 3.78
N THR A 70 3.07 1.86 4.53
CA THR A 70 3.18 0.91 5.66
C THR A 70 2.43 -0.39 5.41
N VAL A 71 1.92 -0.57 4.19
CA VAL A 71 1.12 -1.73 3.80
C VAL A 71 1.94 -3.01 3.86
N THR A 72 1.39 -4.01 4.54
CA THR A 72 1.95 -5.36 4.66
C THR A 72 0.87 -6.40 4.39
N ALA A 73 1.22 -7.50 3.71
CA ALA A 73 0.27 -8.57 3.42
C ALA A 73 -0.26 -9.23 4.71
N SER A 74 -1.57 -9.47 4.78
CA SER A 74 -2.19 -10.10 5.96
C SER A 74 -2.16 -11.63 5.97
N GLY A 75 -1.92 -12.25 4.80
CA GLY A 75 -2.05 -13.70 4.58
C GLY A 75 -3.50 -14.20 4.52
N LYS A 76 -4.51 -13.35 4.73
CA LYS A 76 -5.95 -13.72 4.73
C LYS A 76 -6.63 -13.61 3.36
N GLY A 77 -5.91 -13.14 2.35
CA GLY A 77 -6.41 -12.88 1.00
C GLY A 77 -5.89 -11.56 0.45
N GLN A 78 -6.14 -11.29 -0.83
CA GLN A 78 -5.67 -10.08 -1.51
C GLN A 78 -6.39 -8.81 -1.02
N ARG A 79 -7.64 -8.94 -0.55
CA ARG A 79 -8.43 -7.81 -0.01
C ARG A 79 -8.04 -7.37 1.40
N PHE A 80 -7.21 -8.14 2.09
CA PHE A 80 -6.88 -7.90 3.50
C PHE A 80 -5.41 -7.52 3.65
N PHE A 81 -5.14 -6.41 4.30
CA PHE A 81 -3.77 -5.93 4.51
C PHE A 81 -3.63 -5.24 5.86
N TYR A 82 -2.41 -5.23 6.38
CA TYR A 82 -2.04 -4.48 7.57
C TYR A 82 -1.46 -3.13 7.17
N ALA A 83 -1.82 -2.07 7.88
CA ALA A 83 -1.21 -0.75 7.70
C ALA A 83 -1.27 0.06 9.00
N GLU A 84 -0.44 1.11 9.12
CA GLU A 84 -0.56 2.10 10.17
C GLU A 84 -1.80 2.97 9.92
N GLU A 85 -2.68 3.06 10.92
CA GLU A 85 -3.82 3.97 10.89
C GLU A 85 -3.34 5.42 11.01
N VAL A 86 -3.95 6.32 10.24
CA VAL A 86 -3.75 7.76 10.38
C VAL A 86 -4.81 8.27 11.37
N LEU A 87 -4.35 8.68 12.56
CA LEU A 87 -5.19 9.29 13.61
C LEU A 87 -5.76 10.66 13.17
#